data_AF-A0A1H0ZEF3-F1
#
_entry.id   AF-A0A1H0ZEF3-F1
#
_cell.length_a   1.000
_cell.length_b   1.000
_cell.length_c   1.000
_cell.angle_alpha   90.00
_cell.angle_beta   90.00
_cell.angle_gamma   90.00
#
_symmetry.space_group_name_H-M   'P 1'
#
loop_
_entity.id
_entity.type
_entity.pdbx_description
1 polymer ?
#
loop_
_entity_poly.entity_id
_entity_poly.type
_entity_poly.pdbx_seq_one_letter_code
_entity_poly.pdbx_strand_id
1 'polypeptide(L)' 'MSERVVVTLGEEWLNDPETVAEELRRSGMRVEQVLDQLGVVLGSLSEADAEQVRGLPGVVAVEAEGSFGIP' A
#
# COMPACT_ATOMS: atom_id res chain seq x y z
N MET A 1 -13.93 -8.05 -4.47
CA MET A 1 -12.83 -8.37 -5.40
C MET A 1 -11.58 -7.70 -4.85
N SER A 2 -10.39 -8.26 -5.06
CA SER A 2 -9.13 -7.61 -4.66
C SER A 2 -8.55 -6.91 -5.88
N GLU A 3 -8.24 -5.63 -5.73
CA GLU A 3 -7.70 -4.79 -6.80
C GLU A 3 -6.23 -4.49 -6.49
N ARG A 4 -5.44 -4.24 -7.54
CA ARG A 4 -4.07 -3.79 -7.34
C ARG A 4 -4.06 -2.36 -6.86
N VAL A 5 -3.16 -2.08 -5.94
CA VAL A 5 -3.05 -0.82 -5.24
C VAL A 5 -1.59 -0.44 -5.03
N VAL A 6 -1.38 0.87 -5.02
CA VAL A 6 -0.13 1.53 -4.67
C VAL A 6 -0.38 2.26 -3.37
N VAL A 7 0.36 1.90 -2.32
CA VAL A 7 0.31 2.56 -1.02
C VAL A 7 1.57 3.41 -0.88
N THR A 8 1.39 4.70 -0.68
CA THR A 8 2.48 5.64 -0.41
C THR A 8 2.57 5.88 1.09
N LEU A 9 3.76 5.70 1.62
CA LEU A 9 4.11 5.84 3.03
C LEU A 9 4.72 7.21 3.29
N GLY A 10 4.50 7.71 4.50
CA GLY A 10 5.14 8.92 5.01
C GLY A 10 6.59 8.68 5.42
N GLU A 11 7.31 9.78 5.63
CA GLU A 11 8.73 9.76 6.01
C GLU A 11 9.00 9.01 7.32
N GLU A 12 8.00 8.91 8.20
CA GLU A 12 8.06 8.17 9.47
C GLU A 12 8.36 6.67 9.28
N TRP A 13 7.93 6.09 8.15
CA TRP A 13 8.09 4.66 7.85
C TRP A 13 9.29 4.34 6.96
N LEU A 14 10.01 5.35 6.44
CA LEU A 14 11.20 5.14 5.61
C LEU A 14 12.35 4.47 6.37
N ASN A 15 12.36 4.56 7.70
CA ASN A 15 13.36 3.91 8.54
C ASN A 15 13.03 2.43 8.83
N ASP A 16 11.76 2.03 8.73
CA ASP A 16 11.25 0.70 9.10
C ASP A 16 10.20 0.16 8.09
N PRO A 17 10.56 0.03 6.80
CA PRO A 17 9.64 -0.38 5.73
C PRO A 17 9.12 -1.83 5.89
N GLU A 18 9.89 -2.71 6.54
CA GLU A 18 9.44 -4.09 6.81
C GLU A 18 8.29 -4.13 7.82
N THR A 19 8.36 -3.32 8.88
CA THR A 19 7.32 -3.23 9.91
C THR A 19 6.00 -2.75 9.31
N VAL A 20 6.04 -1.77 8.41
CA VAL A 20 4.82 -1.29 7.75
C VAL A 20 4.26 -2.32 6.78
N ALA A 21 5.12 -3.05 6.06
CA ALA A 21 4.66 -4.12 5.18
C ALA A 21 3.95 -5.23 5.96
N GLU A 22 4.39 -5.54 7.18
CA GLU A 22 3.67 -6.44 8.08
C GLU A 22 2.33 -5.87 8.56
N GLU A 23 2.26 -4.60 8.93
CA GLU A 23 1.00 -3.95 9.34
C GLU A 23 -0.01 -3.88 8.17
N LEU A 24 0.46 -3.59 6.97
CA LEU A 24 -0.36 -3.64 5.75
C LEU A 24 -0.89 -5.07 5.52
N ARG A 25 -0.05 -6.09 5.67
CA ARG A 25 -0.48 -7.50 5.59
C ARG A 25 -1.52 -7.87 6.63
N ARG A 26 -1.36 -7.40 7.87
CA ARG A 26 -2.33 -7.62 8.95
C ARG A 26 -3.66 -6.92 8.68
N SER A 27 -3.61 -5.78 8.00
CA SER A 27 -4.79 -5.01 7.59
C SER A 27 -5.48 -5.58 6.35
N GLY A 28 -5.05 -6.73 5.84
CA GLY A 28 -5.69 -7.43 4.71
C GLY A 28 -5.04 -7.18 3.35
N MET A 29 -4.00 -6.33 3.27
CA MET A 29 -3.28 -6.09 2.02
C MET A 29 -2.34 -7.27 1.70
N ARG A 30 -2.44 -7.82 0.49
CA ARG A 30 -1.41 -8.70 -0.05
C ARG A 30 -0.28 -7.84 -0.62
N VAL A 31 0.77 -7.65 0.15
CA VAL A 31 1.99 -6.98 -0.31
C VAL A 31 2.70 -7.83 -1.37
N GLU A 32 2.83 -7.29 -2.58
CA GLU A 32 3.55 -7.90 -3.70
C GLU A 32 5.00 -7.39 -3.76
N GLN A 33 5.20 -6.07 -3.58
CA GLN A 33 6.52 -5.45 -3.62
C GLN A 33 6.60 -4.24 -2.69
N VAL A 34 7.75 -4.08 -2.05
CA VAL A 34 8.08 -2.91 -1.21
C VAL A 34 9.21 -2.15 -1.90
N LEU A 35 9.00 -0.87 -2.16
CA LEU A 35 9.96 0.09 -2.69
C LEU A 35 10.36 1.01 -1.54
N ASP A 36 11.19 0.50 -0.64
CA ASP A 36 11.62 1.15 0.61
C ASP A 36 12.26 2.52 0.37
N GLN A 37 13.11 2.65 -0.66
CA GLN A 37 13.77 3.92 -1.00
C GLN A 37 12.80 5.02 -1.45
N LEU A 38 11.60 4.64 -1.90
CA LEU A 38 10.56 5.57 -2.35
C LEU A 38 9.43 5.68 -1.32
N GLY A 39 9.43 4.85 -0.28
CA GLY A 39 8.30 4.72 0.64
C GLY A 39 7.03 4.23 -0.05
N VAL A 40 7.12 3.34 -1.04
CA VAL A 40 5.95 2.84 -1.77
C VAL A 40 5.78 1.35 -1.59
N VAL A 41 4.56 0.89 -1.35
CA VAL A 41 4.20 -0.53 -1.24
C VAL A 41 3.17 -0.87 -2.30
N LEU A 42 3.52 -1.80 -3.17
CA LEU A 42 2.67 -2.36 -4.20
C LEU A 42 2.03 -3.64 -3.69
N GLY A 43 0.74 -3.80 -3.98
CA GLY A 43 0.06 -5.03 -3.62
C GLY A 43 -1.36 -5.07 -4.14
N SER A 44 -2.13 -5.99 -3.57
CA SER A 44 -3.54 -6.12 -3.83
C SER A 44 -4.34 -6.08 -2.55
N LEU A 45 -5.47 -5.39 -2.58
CA LEU A 45 -6.26 -5.09 -1.41
C LEU A 45 -7.75 -5.03 -1.83
N SER A 46 -8.68 -5.45 -0.96
CA SER A 46 -10.12 -5.34 -1.23
C SER A 46 -10.65 -3.94 -0.93
N GLU A 47 -11.66 -3.46 -1.65
CA GLU A 47 -12.21 -2.11 -1.44
C GLU A 47 -12.58 -1.81 0.04
N ALA A 48 -13.06 -2.82 0.78
CA ALA A 48 -13.36 -2.70 2.20
C ALA A 48 -12.11 -2.48 3.07
N ASP A 49 -10.99 -3.14 2.74
CA ASP A 49 -9.73 -2.96 3.47
C ASP A 49 -9.01 -1.68 3.04
N ALA A 50 -9.41 -1.05 1.91
CA ALA A 50 -8.72 0.13 1.35
C ALA A 50 -8.91 1.34 2.25
N GLU A 51 -10.14 1.52 2.74
CA GLU A 51 -10.48 2.54 3.72
C GLU A 51 -9.72 2.33 5.03
N GLN A 52 -9.56 1.07 5.45
CA GLN A 52 -8.84 0.74 6.68
C GLN A 52 -7.34 1.09 6.54
N VAL A 53 -6.72 0.74 5.42
CA VAL A 53 -5.32 1.07 5.13
C VAL A 53 -5.12 2.58 5.00
N ARG A 54 -6.05 3.32 4.38
CA ARG A 54 -6.01 4.80 4.32
C ARG A 54 -6.04 5.46 5.69
N GLY A 55 -6.66 4.82 6.68
CA GLY A 55 -6.72 5.31 8.06
C GLY A 55 -5.47 5.00 8.88
N LEU A 56 -4.52 4.22 8.36
CA LEU A 56 -3.32 3.86 9.12
C LEU A 56 -2.39 5.07 9.27
N PRO A 57 -1.85 5.29 10.48
CA PRO A 57 -0.87 6.34 10.72
C PRO A 57 0.36 6.13 9.83
N GLY A 58 0.72 7.19 9.11
CA GLY A 58 1.84 7.21 8.17
C GLY A 58 1.57 6.60 6.80
N VAL A 59 0.33 6.23 6.48
CA VAL A 59 -0.10 6.10 5.07
C VAL A 59 -0.46 7.49 4.54
N VAL A 60 0.25 7.92 3.51
CA VAL A 60 0.03 9.21 2.84
C VAL A 60 -1.06 9.09 1.79
N ALA A 61 -1.01 8.00 1.02
CA ALA A 61 -1.97 7.76 -0.06
C ALA A 61 -2.17 6.25 -0.29
N VAL A 62 -3.38 5.91 -0.73
CA VAL A 62 -3.71 4.59 -1.27
C VAL A 62 -4.40 4.83 -2.60
N GLU A 63 -3.80 4.36 -3.67
CA GLU A 63 -4.27 4.55 -5.05
C GLU A 63 -4.50 3.19 -5.69
N ALA A 64 -5.59 3.02 -6.42
CA ALA A 64 -5.78 1.81 -7.23
C ALA A 64 -4.85 1.87 -8.45
N GLU A 65 -4.15 0.77 -8.73
CA GLU A 65 -3.33 0.65 -9.92
C GLU A 65 -4.25 0.61 -11.14
N GLY A 66 -4.42 1.78 -11.77
CA GLY A 66 -5.19 1.91 -13.00
C GLY A 66 -4.51 1.16 -14.13
N SER A 67 -5.24 0.28 -14.81
CA SER A 67 -4.79 -0.30 -16.09
C SER A 67 -4.70 0.80 -17.14
N PHE A 68 -3.54 1.45 -17.26
CA PHE A 68 -3.25 2.32 -18.39
C PHE A 68 -2.88 1.45 -19.60
N GLY A 69 -3.88 1.14 -20.44
CA GLY A 69 -3.66 0.53 -21.74
C GLY A 69 -3.23 1.59 -22.75
N ILE A 70 -2.05 1.43 -23.34
CA ILE A 70 -1.65 2.22 -24.51
C ILE A 70 -2.38 1.59 -25.73
N PRO A 71 -3.14 2.38 -26.52
CA PRO A 71 -3.92 1.87 -27.66
C PRO A 71 -3.06 1.32 -28.80
#